data_AF-A0A934VXB3-F1
#
_entry.id   AF-A0A934VXB3-F1
#
_cell.length_a   1.000
_cell.length_b   1.000
_cell.length_c   1.000
_cell.angle_alpha   90.00
_cell.angle_beta   90.00
_cell.angle_gamma   90.00
#
_symmetry.space_group_name_H-M   'P 1'
#
loop_
_entity.id
_entity.type
_entity.pdbx_description
1 polymer ?
#
loop_
_entity_poly.entity_id
_entity_poly.type
_entity_poly.pdbx_seq_one_letter_code
_entity_poly.pdbx_strand_id
1 'polypeptide(L)'
;MPNKQELLDLQFIETRWKLIDIAAFLDRIDRHSGEDDYRFEAFKKALPILLSDRPDRARAILESFSDHTTDIAETAPFQGAFGAALPQ
;
A
#
# COMPACT_ATOMS: atom_id res chain seq x y z
N MET A 1 -15.06 9.68 -21.20
CA MET A 1 -14.06 8.90 -20.43
C MET A 1 -13.53 7.81 -21.34
N PRO A 2 -12.24 7.48 -21.28
CA PRO A 2 -11.70 6.39 -22.08
C PRO A 2 -12.45 5.08 -21.81
N ASN A 3 -12.65 4.28 -22.84
CA ASN A 3 -13.16 2.92 -22.70
C ASN A 3 -12.08 1.98 -22.12
N LYS A 4 -12.43 0.72 -21.85
CA LYS A 4 -11.49 -0.25 -21.23
C LYS A 4 -10.23 -0.47 -22.07
N GLN A 5 -10.35 -0.55 -23.40
CA GLN A 5 -9.22 -0.79 -24.28
C GLN A 5 -8.30 0.43 -24.32
N GLU A 6 -8.85 1.63 -24.47
CA GLU A 6 -8.07 2.87 -24.47
C GLU A 6 -7.31 3.05 -23.15
N LEU A 7 -7.89 2.66 -22.02
CA LEU A 7 -7.22 2.71 -20.72
C LEU A 7 -6.07 1.69 -20.63
N LEU A 8 -6.27 0.47 -21.15
CA LEU A 8 -5.22 -0.55 -21.20
C LEU A 8 -4.06 -0.09 -22.09
N ASP A 9 -4.35 0.44 -23.28
CA ASP A 9 -3.32 0.94 -24.20
C ASP A 9 -2.47 2.05 -23.57
N LEU A 10 -3.09 2.90 -22.73
CA LEU A 10 -2.40 3.98 -22.01
C LEU A 10 -1.59 3.51 -20.79
N GLN A 11 -2.10 2.57 -19.99
CA GLN A 11 -1.58 2.33 -18.63
C GLN A 11 -1.08 0.91 -18.37
N PHE A 12 -1.32 -0.05 -19.27
CA PHE A 12 -1.06 -1.46 -19.01
C PHE A 12 0.40 -1.75 -18.73
N ILE A 13 1.32 -1.19 -19.53
CA ILE A 13 2.76 -1.45 -19.38
C ILE A 13 3.28 -0.94 -18.04
N GLU A 14 2.90 0.28 -17.64
CA GLU A 14 3.29 0.86 -16.35
C GLU A 14 2.69 0.05 -15.18
N THR A 15 1.40 -0.28 -15.27
CA THR A 15 0.71 -1.04 -14.21
C THR A 15 1.28 -2.45 -14.07
N ARG A 16 1.61 -3.11 -15.19
CA ARG A 16 2.28 -4.41 -15.21
C ARG A 16 3.64 -4.34 -14.52
N TRP A 17 4.43 -3.29 -14.80
CA TRP A 17 5.71 -3.11 -14.13
C TRP A 17 5.55 -2.95 -12.62
N LYS A 18 4.58 -2.15 -12.15
CA LYS A 18 4.29 -2.00 -10.70
C LYS A 18 3.98 -3.33 -10.02
N LEU A 19 3.24 -4.23 -10.67
CA LEU A 19 2.98 -5.57 -10.13
C LEU A 19 4.28 -6.39 -9.96
N ILE A 20 5.18 -6.32 -10.94
CA ILE A 20 6.48 -7.02 -10.88
C ILE A 20 7.36 -6.42 -9.78
N ASP A 21 7.36 -5.09 -9.65
CA ASP A 21 8.16 -4.41 -8.63
C ASP A 21 7.71 -4.75 -7.21
N ILE A 22 6.39 -4.81 -6.98
CA ILE A 22 5.80 -5.28 -5.72
C ILE A 22 6.23 -6.73 -5.42
N ALA A 23 6.14 -7.64 -6.39
CA ALA A 23 6.57 -9.02 -6.19
C ALA A 23 8.07 -9.12 -5.87
N ALA A 24 8.91 -8.37 -6.60
CA ALA A 24 10.34 -8.34 -6.35
C ALA A 24 10.69 -7.73 -4.98
N PHE A 25 9.90 -6.78 -4.47
CA PHE A 25 10.04 -6.27 -3.11
C PHE A 25 9.76 -7.37 -2.07
N LEU A 26 8.65 -8.10 -2.22
CA LEU A 26 8.29 -9.21 -1.32
C LEU A 26 9.37 -10.30 -1.33
N ASP A 27 9.84 -10.69 -2.51
CA ASP A 27 10.94 -11.66 -2.65
C ASP A 27 12.22 -11.21 -1.93
N ARG A 28 12.50 -9.90 -1.89
CA ARG A 28 13.66 -9.36 -1.18
C ARG A 28 13.44 -9.41 0.32
N ILE A 29 12.26 -9.06 0.82
CA ILE A 29 11.93 -9.17 2.25
C ILE A 29 12.16 -10.62 2.72
N ASP A 30 11.59 -11.60 2.01
CA ASP A 30 11.67 -13.02 2.38
C ASP A 30 13.11 -13.59 2.39
N ARG A 31 14.04 -12.97 1.67
CA ARG A 31 15.46 -13.39 1.64
C ARG A 31 16.31 -12.85 2.80
N HIS A 32 15.84 -11.84 3.51
CA HIS A 32 16.58 -11.21 4.60
C HIS A 32 16.07 -11.72 5.95
N SER A 33 17.00 -12.02 6.85
CA SER A 33 16.68 -12.44 8.22
C SER A 33 16.31 -11.25 9.10
N GLY A 34 15.43 -11.46 10.06
CA GLY A 34 14.98 -10.43 11.01
C GLY A 34 13.50 -10.63 11.34
N GLU A 35 13.00 -9.84 12.28
CA GLU A 35 11.57 -9.76 12.57
C GLU A 35 10.86 -8.83 11.59
N ASP A 36 9.61 -9.16 11.28
CA ASP A 36 8.74 -8.32 10.46
C ASP A 36 8.47 -6.97 11.15
N ASP A 37 8.53 -5.89 10.37
CA ASP A 37 8.19 -4.54 10.82
C ASP A 37 6.74 -4.18 10.48
N TYR A 38 6.15 -3.24 11.22
CA TYR A 38 4.74 -2.85 11.06
C TYR A 38 4.38 -2.39 9.63
N ARG A 39 5.35 -1.83 8.88
CA ARG A 39 5.16 -1.46 7.47
C ARG A 39 4.92 -2.67 6.58
N PHE A 40 5.59 -3.79 6.85
CA PHE A 40 5.36 -5.03 6.12
C PHE A 40 4.01 -5.66 6.48
N GLU A 41 3.62 -5.61 7.75
CA GLU A 41 2.26 -6.00 8.17
C GLU A 41 1.18 -5.16 7.48
N ALA A 42 1.36 -3.84 7.40
CA ALA A 42 0.44 -2.96 6.68
C ALA A 42 0.37 -3.33 5.18
N PHE A 43 1.50 -3.66 4.56
CA PHE A 43 1.55 -4.11 3.17
C PHE A 43 0.79 -5.44 2.96
N LYS A 44 0.97 -6.42 3.86
CA LYS A 44 0.24 -7.69 3.85
C LYS A 44 -1.28 -7.48 3.98
N LYS A 45 -1.72 -6.47 4.74
CA LYS A 45 -3.15 -6.09 4.86
C LYS A 45 -3.71 -5.40 3.60
N ALA A 46 -2.90 -4.63 2.88
CA ALA A 46 -3.34 -3.91 1.68
C ALA A 46 -3.51 -4.82 0.45
N LEU A 47 -2.72 -5.90 0.32
CA LEU A 47 -2.78 -6.80 -0.85
C LEU A 47 -4.15 -7.45 -1.07
N PRO A 48 -4.84 -8.00 -0.04
CA PRO A 48 -6.22 -8.49 -0.20
C PRO A 48 -7.20 -7.42 -0.70
N ILE A 49 -7.02 -6.16 -0.30
CA ILE A 49 -7.87 -5.05 -0.75
C ILE A 49 -7.70 -4.84 -2.26
N LEU A 50 -6.47 -4.91 -2.76
CA LEU A 50 -6.18 -4.80 -4.19
C LEU A 50 -6.90 -5.88 -5.01
N LEU A 51 -7.02 -7.10 -4.47
CA LEU A 51 -7.63 -8.25 -5.16
C LEU A 51 -9.16 -8.30 -5.02
N SER A 52 -9.73 -7.59 -4.05
CA SER A 52 -11.17 -7.62 -3.78
C SER A 52 -12.01 -7.03 -4.93
N ASP A 53 -13.24 -7.52 -5.12
CA ASP A 53 -14.18 -6.94 -6.08
C ASP A 53 -14.89 -5.72 -5.48
N ARG A 54 -14.27 -4.55 -5.67
CA ARG A 54 -14.77 -3.27 -5.17
C ARG A 54 -14.42 -2.12 -6.12
N PRO A 55 -15.26 -1.08 -6.21
CA PRO A 55 -15.06 0.02 -7.15
C PRO A 55 -13.98 1.02 -6.72
N ASP A 56 -13.53 0.96 -5.46
CA ASP A 56 -12.79 2.02 -4.76
C ASP A 56 -11.45 1.54 -4.17
N ARG A 57 -10.82 0.55 -4.81
CA ARG A 57 -9.56 -0.09 -4.34
C ARG A 57 -8.49 0.91 -3.92
N ALA A 58 -8.25 1.96 -4.71
CA ALA A 58 -7.23 2.97 -4.42
C ALA A 58 -7.50 3.69 -3.09
N ARG A 59 -8.74 4.12 -2.85
CA ARG A 59 -9.17 4.75 -1.59
C ARG A 59 -9.00 3.80 -0.42
N ALA A 60 -9.45 2.56 -0.59
CA ALA A 60 -9.41 1.56 0.46
C ALA A 60 -7.98 1.17 0.87
N ILE A 61 -7.06 1.07 -0.10
CA ILE A 61 -5.65 0.84 0.18
C ILE A 61 -5.06 2.04 0.92
N LEU A 62 -5.32 3.26 0.46
CA LEU A 62 -4.88 4.48 1.16
C LEU A 62 -5.36 4.48 2.62
N GLU A 63 -6.65 4.26 2.83
CA GLU A 63 -7.25 4.19 4.18
C GLU A 63 -6.64 3.08 5.03
N SER A 64 -6.25 1.94 4.44
CA SER A 64 -5.59 0.87 5.20
C SER A 64 -4.19 1.24 5.72
N PHE A 65 -3.54 2.24 5.10
CA PHE A 65 -2.25 2.77 5.55
C PHE A 65 -2.39 3.99 6.47
N SER A 66 -3.56 4.62 6.51
CA SER A 66 -3.81 5.81 7.32
C SER A 66 -3.90 5.51 8.81
N ASP A 67 -3.47 6.48 9.62
CA ASP A 67 -3.83 6.54 11.03
C ASP A 67 -5.27 7.10 11.15
N HIS A 68 -6.11 6.38 11.89
CA HIS A 68 -7.52 6.75 12.13
C HIS A 68 -7.76 7.24 13.55
N THR A 69 -6.70 7.39 14.35
CA THR A 69 -6.83 7.97 15.69
C THR A 69 -7.32 9.41 15.59
N THR A 70 -8.25 9.75 16.48
CA THR A 70 -8.75 11.12 16.64
C THR A 70 -8.06 11.85 17.79
N ASP A 71 -7.23 11.14 18.53
CA ASP A 71 -6.48 11.69 19.66
C ASP A 71 -5.39 12.62 19.12
N ILE A 72 -5.38 13.85 19.62
CA ILE A 72 -4.39 14.84 19.25
C ILE A 72 -3.18 14.65 20.16
N ALA A 73 -2.04 14.27 19.57
CA ALA A 73 -0.79 14.22 20.31
C ALA A 73 -0.45 15.61 20.87
N GLU A 74 -0.07 15.68 22.15
CA GLU A 74 0.28 16.95 22.82
C GLU A 74 1.48 17.65 22.16
N THR A 75 2.37 16.88 21.55
CA THR A 75 3.51 17.37 20.78
C THR A 75 3.70 16.51 19.53
N ALA A 76 4.25 17.10 18.46
CA ALA A 76 4.69 16.35 17.30
C ALA A 76 6.13 15.89 17.52
N PRO A 77 6.38 14.59 17.81
CA PRO A 77 7.72 14.11 18.17
C PRO A 77 8.71 14.20 17.00
N PHE A 78 8.22 14.17 15.76
CA PHE A 78 9.01 14.35 14.55
C PHE A 78 8.09 14.77 13.37
N GLN A 79 8.66 15.38 12.34
CA GLN A 79 7.94 15.76 11.12
C GLN A 79 8.30 14.79 9.98
N GLY A 80 7.65 13.63 9.92
CA GLY A 80 7.86 12.65 8.86
C GLY A 80 6.63 11.77 8.63
N ALA A 81 6.48 11.26 7.41
CA ALA A 81 5.47 10.27 7.08
C ALA A 81 6.13 8.90 6.91
N PHE A 82 5.66 7.91 7.66
CA PHE A 82 6.18 6.54 7.57
C PHE A 82 5.50 5.68 6.49
N GLY A 83 4.38 6.16 5.94
CA GLY A 83 3.62 5.45 4.90
C GLY A 83 2.78 4.27 5.42
N ALA A 84 2.73 4.05 6.73
CA ALA A 84 1.82 3.13 7.41
C ALA A 84 1.57 3.64 8.84
N ALA A 85 0.38 3.41 9.38
CA ALA A 85 0.06 3.70 10.78
C ALA A 85 0.91 2.83 11.73
N LEU A 86 1.37 3.42 12.83
CA LEU A 86 2.02 2.68 13.89
C LEU A 86 1.02 1.71 14.54
N PRO A 87 1.46 0.52 15.00
CA PRO A 87 0.62 -0.34 15.82
C PRO A 87 0.15 0.40 17.07
N GLN A 88 -1.10 0.17 17.47
CA GLN A 88 -1.65 0.67 18.74
C GLN A 88 -1.19 -0.19 19.91
#